data_AF-A0A1G8BKN6-F1
#
_entry.id   AF-A0A1G8BKN6-F1
#
_cell.length_a   1.000
_cell.length_b   1.000
_cell.length_c   1.000
_cell.angle_alpha   90.00
_cell.angle_beta   90.00
_cell.angle_gamma   90.00
#
_symmetry.space_group_name_H-M   'P 1'
#
loop_
_entity.id
_entity.type
_entity.pdbx_description
1 polymer ?
#
loop_
_entity_poly.entity_id
_entity_poly.type
_entity_poly.pdbx_seq_one_letter_code
_entity_poly.pdbx_strand_id
1 'polypeptide(L)'
;MRVLRNPLFVASVALFFSACTKSENETPETLLPKANAIATIASVQEIDSTAINTQALINKDWKYYEYYTNYNTSAPKLVYKDGKTPVSLDLKPIKVRYNSNGTYSETTAAGTTLNGTYDLSNLGKQLNIHINNVTFSSRIWPTNDVLKWNAIDGGNYGIMMPVLPVTDQTKTIEQMLTANKWKYDMCFWNYSQATSDIVYMTNKIFINPLQNSTEQYFSNHTWTAITNSGVTQTGTWTLNGNKVTVTAGTTSLTHTITILRTGQMEQLADPFASSTRGGVYSKFVPAN
;
A
#
# COMPACT_ATOMS: atom_id res chain seq x y z
N MET A 1 18.82 41.35 -18.44
CA MET A 1 18.91 39.91 -18.77
C MET A 1 18.03 39.16 -17.77
N ARG A 2 16.87 38.65 -18.21
CA ARG A 2 15.91 37.93 -17.36
C ARG A 2 16.44 36.51 -17.15
N VAL A 3 16.72 36.14 -15.90
CA VAL A 3 17.02 34.75 -15.53
C VAL A 3 15.70 34.10 -15.12
N LEU A 4 15.26 33.13 -15.93
CA LEU A 4 14.10 32.29 -15.70
C LEU A 4 14.26 31.50 -14.39
N ARG A 5 13.32 31.69 -13.45
CA ARG A 5 13.15 30.83 -12.28
C ARG A 5 12.46 29.55 -12.72
N ASN A 6 13.18 28.43 -12.68
CA ASN A 6 12.64 27.10 -12.98
C ASN A 6 12.25 26.40 -11.66
N PRO A 7 10.99 26.00 -11.44
CA PRO A 7 10.53 25.37 -10.21
C PRO A 7 10.66 23.85 -10.30
N LEU A 8 11.77 23.30 -9.81
CA LEU A 8 11.92 21.86 -9.58
C LEU A 8 12.64 21.66 -8.25
N PHE A 9 11.87 21.51 -7.16
CA PHE A 9 12.40 21.29 -5.81
C PHE A 9 11.63 20.15 -5.11
N VAL A 10 12.44 19.18 -4.65
CA VAL A 10 12.25 18.22 -3.54
C VAL A 10 11.16 17.15 -3.69
N ALA A 11 11.59 15.95 -4.11
CA ALA A 11 10.99 14.72 -3.61
C ALA A 11 11.84 14.23 -2.42
N SER A 12 11.20 14.17 -1.25
CA SER A 12 11.65 13.45 -0.03
C SER A 12 12.77 14.06 0.81
N VAL A 13 12.51 15.23 1.39
CA VAL A 13 12.78 15.53 2.81
C VAL A 13 11.58 16.37 3.29
N ALA A 14 10.99 16.02 4.43
CA ALA A 14 9.85 16.67 5.09
C ALA A 14 9.42 18.05 4.53
N LEU A 15 8.29 18.10 3.84
CA LEU A 15 7.61 19.37 3.53
C LEU A 15 6.89 19.86 4.78
N PHE A 16 7.47 20.82 5.52
CA PHE A 16 6.73 21.65 6.47
C PHE A 16 7.23 23.10 6.50
N PHE A 17 6.29 23.95 6.94
CA PHE A 17 6.24 25.42 7.11
C PHE A 17 5.62 26.19 5.93
N SER A 18 4.52 26.96 6.05
CA SER A 18 3.90 27.60 7.22
C SER A 18 2.38 27.79 7.10
N ALA A 19 1.73 27.81 8.26
CA ALA A 19 0.34 28.20 8.49
C ALA A 19 0.10 29.72 8.30
N CYS A 20 -1.17 30.10 8.12
CA CYS A 20 -1.70 31.32 8.73
C CYS A 20 -3.20 31.16 9.05
N THR A 21 -3.54 31.52 10.29
CA THR A 21 -4.75 31.29 11.07
C THR A 21 -5.83 32.38 10.89
N LYS A 22 -7.01 32.14 11.50
CA LYS A 22 -7.89 33.08 12.27
C LYS A 22 -9.39 32.77 12.00
N SER A 23 -10.39 32.77 12.90
CA SER A 23 -10.60 33.05 14.34
C SER A 23 -11.96 32.47 14.77
N GLU A 24 -12.11 32.27 16.08
CA GLU A 24 -13.23 31.75 16.88
C GLU A 24 -14.54 32.58 16.85
N ASN A 25 -15.67 31.95 17.19
CA ASN A 25 -16.48 32.36 18.35
C ASN A 25 -17.46 31.25 18.83
N GLU A 26 -17.55 31.12 20.16
CA GLU A 26 -18.31 30.18 21.01
C GLU A 26 -19.81 30.58 21.18
N THR A 27 -20.80 29.88 21.77
CA THR A 27 -20.98 29.12 23.04
C THR A 27 -22.44 28.49 23.06
N PRO A 28 -23.10 27.97 24.14
CA PRO A 28 -23.04 26.57 24.61
C PRO A 28 -24.42 25.91 24.98
N GLU A 29 -24.38 24.64 25.43
CA GLU A 29 -25.40 23.85 26.20
C GLU A 29 -26.67 23.34 25.47
N THR A 30 -27.02 22.05 25.45
CA THR A 30 -27.48 21.26 26.62
C THR A 30 -27.58 19.73 26.34
N LEU A 31 -26.90 18.94 27.17
CA LEU A 31 -27.28 17.67 27.89
C LEU A 31 -27.96 16.44 27.19
N LEU A 32 -27.12 15.41 26.89
CA LEU A 32 -27.12 13.97 27.33
C LEU A 32 -28.35 13.03 27.06
N PRO A 33 -28.20 11.66 27.01
CA PRO A 33 -27.10 10.83 27.53
C PRO A 33 -26.63 9.60 26.69
N LYS A 34 -25.49 9.06 27.16
CA LYS A 34 -25.07 7.63 27.21
C LYS A 34 -24.51 6.93 25.95
N ALA A 35 -23.21 6.65 26.09
CA ALA A 35 -22.46 5.50 25.57
C ALA A 35 -22.44 5.32 24.05
N ASN A 36 -21.28 5.62 23.45
CA ASN A 36 -20.70 4.99 22.22
C ASN A 36 -19.89 5.97 21.34
N ALA A 37 -19.21 6.96 21.91
CA ALA A 37 -18.47 7.91 21.08
C ALA A 37 -17.16 8.42 21.70
N ILE A 38 -16.32 7.53 22.24
CA ILE A 38 -14.85 7.72 22.22
C ILE A 38 -14.22 6.34 22.05
N ALA A 39 -14.35 5.75 20.87
CA ALA A 39 -13.33 4.82 20.42
C ALA A 39 -12.14 5.70 20.00
N THR A 40 -11.30 6.00 20.99
CA THR A 40 -9.92 6.41 20.78
C THR A 40 -9.39 5.61 19.60
N ILE A 41 -8.83 6.31 18.61
CA ILE A 41 -8.12 5.71 17.48
C ILE A 41 -6.90 5.00 18.09
N ALA A 42 -7.14 3.83 18.67
CA ALA A 42 -6.11 2.86 18.95
C ALA A 42 -5.71 2.37 17.57
N SER A 43 -4.74 3.06 16.98
CA SER A 43 -3.76 2.39 16.13
C SER A 43 -3.47 1.06 16.79
N VAL A 44 -3.76 -0.04 16.11
CA VAL A 44 -3.45 -1.38 16.59
C VAL A 44 -1.95 -1.41 16.85
N GLN A 45 -1.60 -1.16 18.11
CA GLN A 45 -0.25 -1.27 18.63
C GLN A 45 -0.27 -2.57 19.43
N GLU A 46 -0.22 -3.69 18.70
CA GLU A 46 0.41 -4.86 19.31
C GLU A 46 1.85 -4.46 19.60
N ILE A 47 2.13 -4.13 20.85
CA ILE A 47 3.49 -4.06 21.37
C ILE A 47 3.96 -5.51 21.49
N ASP A 48 4.30 -6.11 20.36
CA ASP A 48 5.20 -7.24 20.33
C ASP A 48 6.52 -6.77 20.98
N SER A 49 6.99 -7.44 22.01
CA SER A 49 8.20 -7.07 22.77
C SER A 49 9.49 -7.56 22.11
N THR A 50 9.40 -8.20 20.95
CA THR A 50 10.56 -8.75 20.24
C THR A 50 11.30 -7.65 19.48
N ALA A 51 12.62 -7.58 19.67
CA ALA A 51 13.47 -6.69 18.88
C ALA A 51 13.48 -7.13 17.42
N ILE A 52 13.46 -6.16 16.50
CA ILE A 52 13.57 -6.46 15.08
C ILE A 52 14.99 -6.95 14.74
N ASN A 53 15.08 -7.95 13.87
CA ASN A 53 16.33 -8.38 13.28
C ASN A 53 16.91 -7.28 12.38
N THR A 54 17.91 -6.54 12.87
CA THR A 54 18.58 -5.47 12.12
C THR A 54 19.22 -5.96 10.82
N GLN A 55 19.59 -7.25 10.72
CA GLN A 55 20.10 -7.87 9.49
C GLN A 55 19.08 -7.86 8.35
N ALA A 56 17.78 -7.80 8.67
CA ALA A 56 16.74 -7.69 7.66
C ALA A 56 16.86 -6.37 6.88
N LEU A 57 17.33 -5.29 7.52
CA LEU A 57 17.39 -3.94 6.97
C LEU A 57 18.66 -3.64 6.16
N ILE A 58 19.81 -4.17 6.58
CA ILE A 58 21.12 -3.68 6.14
C ILE A 58 21.69 -4.36 4.89
N ASN A 59 22.66 -3.70 4.27
CA ASN A 59 23.51 -4.19 3.16
C ASN A 59 22.73 -4.62 1.91
N LYS A 60 21.62 -3.94 1.62
CA LYS A 60 20.78 -4.15 0.43
C LYS A 60 20.18 -2.84 -0.07
N ASP A 61 19.89 -2.78 -1.36
CA ASP A 61 19.26 -1.62 -2.00
C ASP A 61 17.75 -1.75 -1.97
N TRP A 62 17.10 -0.99 -1.10
CA TRP A 62 15.65 -0.88 -1.03
C TRP A 62 15.12 0.00 -2.15
N LYS A 63 14.13 -0.50 -2.88
CA LYS A 63 13.41 0.22 -3.94
C LYS A 63 11.95 0.31 -3.56
N TYR A 64 11.31 1.43 -3.86
CA TYR A 64 9.87 1.57 -3.62
C TYR A 64 9.09 0.58 -4.49
N TYR A 65 8.23 -0.20 -3.85
CA TYR A 65 7.21 -0.99 -4.50
C TYR A 65 5.89 -0.23 -4.51
N GLU A 66 5.49 0.35 -3.36
CA GLU A 66 4.28 1.14 -3.20
C GLU A 66 4.52 2.32 -2.26
N TYR A 67 3.84 3.43 -2.50
CA TYR A 67 3.91 4.61 -1.64
C TYR A 67 2.56 5.32 -1.56
N TYR A 68 2.25 5.75 -0.35
CA TYR A 68 0.96 6.27 0.03
C TYR A 68 1.08 7.59 0.78
N THR A 69 0.15 8.49 0.51
CA THR A 69 0.01 9.77 1.21
C THR A 69 -1.30 9.80 1.99
N ASN A 70 -1.36 10.64 3.01
CA ASN A 70 -2.48 10.75 3.95
C ASN A 70 -2.84 9.40 4.58
N TYR A 71 -1.85 8.54 4.80
CA TYR A 71 -2.06 7.13 5.15
C TYR A 71 -2.86 6.97 6.45
N ASN A 72 -2.57 7.77 7.49
CA ASN A 72 -3.30 7.71 8.75
C ASN A 72 -4.61 8.52 8.76
N THR A 73 -4.99 9.16 7.66
CA THR A 73 -6.26 9.90 7.54
C THR A 73 -7.42 8.99 7.10
N SER A 74 -8.63 9.55 7.01
CA SER A 74 -9.81 8.88 6.47
C SER A 74 -9.77 8.66 4.95
N ALA A 75 -8.90 9.37 4.21
CA ALA A 75 -8.83 9.34 2.76
C ALA A 75 -7.39 9.10 2.24
N PRO A 76 -6.77 7.95 2.57
CA PRO A 76 -5.43 7.64 2.09
C PRO A 76 -5.39 7.42 0.58
N LYS A 77 -4.28 7.79 -0.06
CA LYS A 77 -4.09 7.68 -1.51
C LYS A 77 -2.86 6.85 -1.84
N LEU A 78 -2.96 5.97 -2.82
CA LEU A 78 -1.80 5.38 -3.50
C LEU A 78 -1.32 6.35 -4.57
N VAL A 79 -0.07 6.80 -4.47
CA VAL A 79 0.51 7.80 -5.39
C VAL A 79 1.64 7.24 -6.26
N TYR A 80 2.18 6.08 -5.86
CA TYR A 80 3.17 5.33 -6.61
C TYR A 80 2.98 3.83 -6.39
N LYS A 81 3.12 3.06 -7.47
CA LYS A 81 3.35 1.62 -7.43
C LYS A 81 4.22 1.24 -8.62
N ASP A 82 5.19 0.36 -8.40
CA ASP A 82 6.01 -0.16 -9.50
C ASP A 82 5.13 -0.89 -10.53
N GLY A 83 5.38 -0.65 -11.82
CA GLY A 83 4.57 -1.20 -12.93
C GLY A 83 3.23 -0.51 -13.18
N LYS A 84 2.78 0.40 -12.31
CA LYS A 84 1.55 1.21 -12.54
C LYS A 84 1.87 2.42 -13.42
N THR A 85 0.98 2.76 -14.35
CA THR A 85 1.04 4.02 -15.12
C THR A 85 -0.39 4.49 -15.41
N PRO A 86 -0.72 5.78 -15.19
CA PRO A 86 0.12 6.85 -14.64
C PRO A 86 0.31 6.77 -13.11
N VAL A 87 1.31 7.49 -12.59
CA VAL A 87 1.56 7.73 -11.15
C VAL A 87 1.73 9.23 -10.90
N SER A 88 1.31 9.73 -9.74
CA SER A 88 1.46 11.16 -9.41
C SER A 88 2.83 11.50 -8.84
N LEU A 89 3.58 10.49 -8.37
CA LEU A 89 4.94 10.62 -7.88
C LEU A 89 5.76 9.45 -8.41
N ASP A 90 6.75 9.69 -9.27
CA ASP A 90 7.62 8.62 -9.77
C ASP A 90 8.78 8.37 -8.80
N LEU A 91 8.71 7.24 -8.09
CA LEU A 91 9.73 6.79 -7.13
C LEU A 91 10.62 5.67 -7.70
N LYS A 92 10.42 5.26 -8.96
CA LYS A 92 11.21 4.23 -9.63
C LYS A 92 12.73 4.47 -9.62
N PRO A 93 13.24 5.70 -9.82
CA PRO A 93 14.68 5.96 -9.75
C PRO A 93 15.26 5.86 -8.33
N ILE A 94 14.43 5.90 -7.29
CA ILE A 94 14.90 6.00 -5.90
C ILE A 94 15.41 4.66 -5.40
N LYS A 95 16.61 4.70 -4.81
CA LYS A 95 17.26 3.55 -4.17
C LYS A 95 17.81 3.97 -2.82
N VAL A 96 17.51 3.21 -1.78
CA VAL A 96 17.93 3.48 -0.41
C VAL A 96 18.79 2.34 0.11
N ARG A 97 19.89 2.65 0.78
CA ARG A 97 20.76 1.65 1.43
C ARG A 97 21.06 2.05 2.86
N TYR A 98 20.91 1.07 3.75
CA TYR A 98 21.33 1.12 5.15
C TYR A 98 22.54 0.20 5.30
N ASN A 99 23.66 0.71 5.79
CA ASN A 99 24.87 -0.09 5.96
C ASN A 99 25.05 -0.50 7.43
N SER A 100 25.68 -1.66 7.64
CA SER A 100 25.98 -2.19 9.00
C SER A 100 26.72 -1.24 9.94
N ASN A 101 27.45 -0.24 9.40
CA ASN A 101 28.19 0.76 10.17
C ASN A 101 27.34 2.00 10.56
N GLY A 102 26.02 1.98 10.36
CA GLY A 102 25.11 3.09 10.68
C GLY A 102 25.06 4.20 9.63
N THR A 103 25.67 4.00 8.45
CA THR A 103 25.59 4.97 7.35
C THR A 103 24.37 4.72 6.45
N TYR A 104 23.85 5.80 5.89
CA TYR A 104 22.69 5.85 5.00
C TYR A 104 23.07 6.46 3.65
N SER A 105 22.51 5.93 2.57
CA SER A 105 22.57 6.59 1.26
C SER A 105 21.26 6.44 0.49
N GLU A 106 20.85 7.50 -0.21
CA GLU A 106 19.68 7.52 -1.07
C GLU A 106 20.00 8.14 -2.42
N THR A 107 19.66 7.46 -3.51
CA THR A 107 19.62 8.09 -4.83
C THR A 107 18.27 8.74 -5.02
N THR A 108 18.26 10.06 -5.20
CA THR A 108 17.03 10.85 -5.44
C THR A 108 16.47 10.61 -6.84
N ALA A 109 15.25 11.09 -7.09
CA ALA A 109 14.65 11.03 -8.43
C ALA A 109 15.46 11.77 -9.51
N ALA A 110 16.26 12.77 -9.13
CA ALA A 110 17.16 13.49 -10.02
C ALA A 110 18.49 12.75 -10.29
N GLY A 111 18.72 11.58 -9.68
CA GLY A 111 19.95 10.81 -9.78
C GLY A 111 21.06 11.26 -8.82
N THR A 112 20.84 12.31 -8.02
CA THR A 112 21.80 12.74 -6.99
C THR A 112 21.78 11.79 -5.81
N THR A 113 22.95 11.42 -5.27
CA THR A 113 23.06 10.63 -4.04
C THR A 113 23.13 11.55 -2.82
N LEU A 114 22.20 11.37 -1.89
CA LEU A 114 22.24 11.92 -0.54
C LEU A 114 22.91 10.90 0.39
N ASN A 115 23.75 11.40 1.30
CA ASN A 115 24.41 10.58 2.32
C ASN A 115 24.05 11.09 3.71
N GLY A 116 23.97 10.17 4.67
CA GLY A 116 23.64 10.49 6.05
C GLY A 116 23.99 9.35 6.99
N THR A 117 23.42 9.40 8.19
CA THR A 117 23.48 8.31 9.17
C THR A 117 22.07 7.86 9.52
N TYR A 118 21.96 6.69 10.14
CA TYR A 118 20.71 6.25 10.73
C TYR A 118 20.93 5.56 12.07
N ASP A 119 19.92 5.61 12.92
CA ASP A 119 19.84 4.80 14.12
C ASP A 119 18.48 4.09 14.20
N LEU A 120 18.46 3.07 15.06
CA LEU A 120 17.27 2.30 15.37
C LEU A 120 16.92 2.48 16.84
N SER A 121 15.69 2.90 17.11
CA SER A 121 15.15 3.07 18.45
C SER A 121 13.91 2.19 18.66
N ASN A 122 13.36 2.20 19.88
CA ASN A 122 12.17 1.43 20.25
C ASN A 122 12.29 -0.07 19.87
N LEU A 123 13.35 -0.73 20.35
CA LEU A 123 13.65 -2.14 20.05
C LEU A 123 13.81 -2.43 18.54
N GLY A 124 14.28 -1.46 17.78
CA GLY A 124 14.44 -1.57 16.33
C GLY A 124 13.18 -1.31 15.52
N LYS A 125 12.08 -0.90 16.16
CA LYS A 125 10.77 -0.62 15.51
C LYS A 125 10.64 0.82 15.03
N GLN A 126 11.61 1.65 15.33
CA GLN A 126 11.69 3.01 14.80
C GLN A 126 13.05 3.22 14.12
N LEU A 127 13.00 3.77 12.91
CA LEU A 127 14.14 4.18 12.12
C LEU A 127 14.23 5.69 12.11
N ASN A 128 15.39 6.22 12.51
CA ASN A 128 15.71 7.64 12.46
C ASN A 128 16.82 7.84 11.42
N ILE A 129 16.56 8.67 10.41
CA ILE A 129 17.50 8.98 9.34
C ILE A 129 17.94 10.43 9.52
N HIS A 130 19.25 10.68 9.52
CA HIS A 130 19.84 12.01 9.71
C HIS A 130 20.57 12.45 8.44
N ILE A 131 20.07 13.52 7.82
CA ILE A 131 20.64 14.11 6.59
C ILE A 131 20.60 15.62 6.75
N ASN A 132 21.71 16.32 6.50
CA ASN A 132 21.78 17.80 6.52
C ASN A 132 21.15 18.44 7.77
N ASN A 133 21.40 17.89 8.97
CA ASN A 133 20.82 18.32 10.25
C ASN A 133 19.29 18.16 10.39
N VAL A 134 18.64 17.45 9.46
CA VAL A 134 17.23 17.07 9.55
C VAL A 134 17.14 15.61 9.96
N THR A 135 16.22 15.31 10.88
CA THR A 135 15.90 13.93 11.28
C THR A 135 14.53 13.54 10.75
N PHE A 136 14.47 12.45 9.99
CA PHE A 136 13.24 11.80 9.60
C PHE A 136 13.04 10.53 10.42
N SER A 137 11.89 10.43 11.10
CA SER A 137 11.57 9.29 11.95
C SER A 137 10.38 8.52 11.38
N SER A 138 10.51 7.19 11.34
CA SER A 138 9.45 6.29 10.87
C SER A 138 9.34 5.05 11.75
N ARG A 139 8.12 4.53 11.91
CA ARG A 139 7.88 3.17 12.41
C ARG A 139 8.17 2.19 11.29
N ILE A 140 8.84 1.09 11.59
CA ILE A 140 9.24 0.09 10.59
C ILE A 140 8.82 -1.33 10.97
N TRP A 141 8.53 -2.14 9.95
CA TRP A 141 8.28 -3.58 10.05
C TRP A 141 9.06 -4.31 8.95
N PRO A 142 10.39 -4.42 9.08
CA PRO A 142 11.21 -5.08 8.07
C PRO A 142 11.14 -6.61 8.21
N THR A 143 11.08 -7.26 7.07
CA THR A 143 11.42 -8.67 6.85
C THR A 143 12.61 -8.72 5.90
N ASN A 144 13.14 -9.92 5.61
CA ASN A 144 14.30 -10.05 4.72
C ASN A 144 14.10 -9.41 3.34
N ASP A 145 12.87 -9.42 2.83
CA ASP A 145 12.55 -9.00 1.46
C ASP A 145 11.56 -7.82 1.39
N VAL A 146 11.02 -7.37 2.52
CA VAL A 146 10.02 -6.29 2.56
C VAL A 146 10.31 -5.35 3.71
N LEU A 147 10.47 -4.07 3.42
CA LEU A 147 10.50 -3.00 4.41
C LEU A 147 9.19 -2.21 4.30
N LYS A 148 8.34 -2.34 5.32
CA LYS A 148 7.19 -1.46 5.51
C LYS A 148 7.59 -0.35 6.46
N TRP A 149 7.23 0.89 6.15
CA TRP A 149 7.47 2.02 7.04
C TRP A 149 6.30 3.00 7.04
N ASN A 150 6.06 3.64 8.19
CA ASN A 150 5.07 4.71 8.37
C ASN A 150 5.76 5.90 9.03
N ALA A 151 5.69 7.08 8.44
CA ALA A 151 6.24 8.28 9.04
C ALA A 151 5.61 8.53 10.42
N ILE A 152 6.39 9.01 11.40
CA ILE A 152 5.88 9.24 12.76
C ILE A 152 4.81 10.33 12.78
N ASP A 153 4.89 11.32 11.89
CA ASP A 153 3.84 12.32 11.66
C ASP A 153 2.55 11.74 11.04
N GLY A 154 2.62 10.48 10.59
CA GLY A 154 1.50 9.69 10.09
C GLY A 154 1.04 10.01 8.67
N GLY A 155 1.72 10.94 7.98
CA GLY A 155 1.32 11.37 6.65
C GLY A 155 1.59 10.32 5.57
N ASN A 156 2.73 9.64 5.66
CA ASN A 156 3.25 8.82 4.57
C ASN A 156 3.52 7.38 5.00
N TYR A 157 3.23 6.46 4.09
CA TYR A 157 3.52 5.03 4.27
C TYR A 157 4.18 4.50 3.01
N GLY A 158 5.19 3.66 3.17
CA GLY A 158 5.95 3.07 2.08
C GLY A 158 6.16 1.58 2.25
N ILE A 159 6.14 0.88 1.13
CA ILE A 159 6.58 -0.51 1.00
C ILE A 159 7.77 -0.53 0.06
N MET A 160 8.90 -1.02 0.54
CA MET A 160 10.13 -1.15 -0.23
C MET A 160 10.60 -2.59 -0.27
N MET A 161 11.24 -2.98 -1.36
CA MET A 161 11.75 -4.33 -1.58
C MET A 161 13.12 -4.27 -2.26
N PRO A 162 14.07 -5.16 -1.90
CA PRO A 162 15.39 -5.19 -2.54
C PRO A 162 15.31 -5.74 -3.97
N VAL A 163 14.43 -6.72 -4.15
CA VAL A 163 14.05 -7.31 -5.42
C VAL A 163 12.54 -7.11 -5.55
N LEU A 164 12.11 -6.42 -6.60
CA LEU A 164 10.69 -6.16 -6.84
C LEU A 164 9.98 -7.47 -7.18
N PRO A 165 8.70 -7.64 -6.76
CA PRO A 165 7.96 -8.87 -7.00
C PRO A 165 7.87 -9.18 -8.50
N VAL A 166 8.05 -10.44 -8.84
CA VAL A 166 7.82 -10.96 -10.18
C VAL A 166 6.81 -12.09 -10.13
N THR A 167 6.14 -12.34 -11.26
CA THR A 167 5.29 -13.51 -11.44
C THR A 167 6.12 -14.79 -11.25
N ASP A 168 5.53 -15.80 -10.60
CA ASP A 168 6.19 -17.11 -10.54
C ASP A 168 6.20 -17.76 -11.93
N GLN A 169 7.38 -17.98 -12.49
CA GLN A 169 7.56 -18.59 -13.80
C GLN A 169 7.59 -20.12 -13.76
N THR A 170 7.53 -20.73 -12.57
CA THR A 170 7.61 -22.20 -12.40
C THR A 170 6.25 -22.89 -12.47
N LYS A 171 5.16 -22.14 -12.37
CA LYS A 171 3.76 -22.63 -12.39
C LYS A 171 2.96 -21.83 -13.40
N THR A 172 1.95 -22.45 -14.00
CA THR A 172 0.99 -21.71 -14.84
C THR A 172 0.10 -20.83 -13.96
N ILE A 173 -0.48 -19.77 -14.55
CA ILE A 173 -1.45 -18.91 -13.84
C ILE A 173 -2.61 -19.74 -13.32
N GLU A 174 -3.12 -20.69 -14.12
CA GLU A 174 -4.20 -21.60 -13.71
C GLU A 174 -3.80 -22.46 -12.49
N GLN A 175 -2.60 -23.05 -12.49
CA GLN A 175 -2.11 -23.83 -11.34
C GLN A 175 -2.02 -22.97 -10.08
N MET A 176 -1.52 -21.74 -10.19
CA MET A 176 -1.41 -20.84 -9.06
C MET A 176 -2.77 -20.35 -8.56
N LEU A 177 -3.67 -19.99 -9.49
CA LEU A 177 -5.00 -19.46 -9.19
C LEU A 177 -5.87 -20.49 -8.48
N THR A 178 -5.79 -21.76 -8.89
CA THR A 178 -6.57 -22.87 -8.34
C THR A 178 -5.96 -23.53 -7.10
N ALA A 179 -4.71 -23.20 -6.77
CA ALA A 179 -4.02 -23.76 -5.60
C ALA A 179 -4.53 -23.21 -4.26
N ASN A 180 -5.19 -22.05 -4.26
CA ASN A 180 -5.58 -21.37 -3.03
C ASN A 180 -7.04 -20.92 -3.07
N LYS A 181 -7.62 -20.85 -1.88
CA LYS A 181 -8.70 -19.90 -1.62
C LYS A 181 -8.05 -18.53 -1.38
N TRP A 182 -8.61 -17.47 -1.94
CA TRP A 182 -8.05 -16.13 -1.92
C TRP A 182 -8.87 -15.23 -1.00
N LYS A 183 -8.22 -14.48 -0.14
CA LYS A 183 -8.84 -13.47 0.73
C LYS A 183 -8.37 -12.08 0.31
N TYR A 184 -9.29 -11.13 0.22
CA TYR A 184 -8.93 -9.74 -0.05
C TYR A 184 -7.95 -9.22 1.01
N ASP A 185 -6.91 -8.54 0.55
CA ASP A 185 -5.93 -7.84 1.38
C ASP A 185 -6.03 -6.32 1.18
N MET A 186 -6.15 -5.87 -0.08
CA MET A 186 -6.32 -4.45 -0.42
C MET A 186 -7.26 -4.28 -1.60
N CYS A 187 -7.97 -3.15 -1.67
CA CYS A 187 -8.76 -2.76 -2.83
C CYS A 187 -8.65 -1.26 -3.08
N PHE A 188 -8.57 -0.89 -4.35
CA PHE A 188 -8.37 0.47 -4.82
C PHE A 188 -9.38 0.82 -5.91
N TRP A 189 -9.92 2.04 -5.84
CA TRP A 189 -10.65 2.64 -6.95
C TRP A 189 -9.78 3.65 -7.71
N ASN A 190 -10.20 3.98 -8.92
CA ASN A 190 -9.52 4.96 -9.78
C ASN A 190 -8.08 4.56 -10.08
N TYR A 191 -7.85 3.26 -10.28
CA TYR A 191 -6.50 2.73 -10.49
C TYR A 191 -5.85 3.19 -11.79
N SER A 192 -6.63 3.50 -12.82
CA SER A 192 -6.16 4.10 -14.09
C SER A 192 -5.80 5.58 -13.97
N GLN A 193 -6.09 6.24 -12.84
CA GLN A 193 -5.70 7.62 -12.59
C GLN A 193 -4.34 7.69 -11.90
N ALA A 194 -3.69 8.86 -11.91
CA ALA A 194 -2.37 9.05 -11.31
C ALA A 194 -2.34 8.75 -9.80
N THR A 195 -3.44 9.05 -9.10
CA THR A 195 -3.69 8.69 -7.71
C THR A 195 -4.83 7.72 -7.61
N SER A 196 -4.75 6.74 -6.70
CA SER A 196 -5.82 5.76 -6.47
C SER A 196 -6.34 5.83 -5.04
N ASP A 197 -7.65 5.61 -4.89
CA ASP A 197 -8.33 5.66 -3.60
C ASP A 197 -8.28 4.30 -2.94
N ILE A 198 -7.73 4.22 -1.72
CA ILE A 198 -7.79 2.97 -0.96
C ILE A 198 -9.19 2.85 -0.37
N VAL A 199 -9.91 1.81 -0.78
CA VAL A 199 -11.26 1.53 -0.26
C VAL A 199 -11.28 0.37 0.73
N TYR A 200 -10.25 -0.47 0.69
CA TYR A 200 -10.04 -1.54 1.66
C TYR A 200 -8.55 -1.80 1.86
N MET A 201 -8.17 -2.08 3.11
CA MET A 201 -6.87 -2.63 3.49
C MET A 201 -7.04 -3.43 4.78
N THR A 202 -6.49 -4.63 4.84
CA THR A 202 -6.42 -5.43 6.07
C THR A 202 -5.83 -4.60 7.20
N ASN A 203 -6.38 -4.74 8.41
CA ASN A 203 -5.94 -4.04 9.63
C ASN A 203 -6.05 -2.50 9.59
N LYS A 204 -6.80 -1.94 8.63
CA LYS A 204 -7.15 -0.52 8.59
C LYS A 204 -8.67 -0.36 8.67
N ILE A 205 -9.13 0.54 9.55
CA ILE A 205 -10.56 0.76 9.74
C ILE A 205 -11.08 1.56 8.55
N PHE A 206 -11.87 0.89 7.73
CA PHE A 206 -12.78 1.47 6.75
C PHE A 206 -14.19 0.97 7.10
N ILE A 207 -15.24 1.71 6.72
CA ILE A 207 -16.62 1.19 6.80
C ILE A 207 -16.72 0.10 5.71
N ASN A 208 -16.51 -1.17 6.06
CA ASN A 208 -15.83 -2.12 5.16
C ASN A 208 -16.74 -3.09 4.37
N PRO A 209 -16.84 -2.97 3.02
CA PRO A 209 -17.61 -3.91 2.21
C PRO A 209 -16.89 -5.22 1.86
N LEU A 210 -15.59 -5.37 2.15
CA LEU A 210 -14.79 -6.54 1.70
C LEU A 210 -14.15 -7.33 2.86
N GLN A 211 -14.39 -6.92 4.10
CA GLN A 211 -13.92 -7.65 5.27
C GLN A 211 -14.49 -9.08 5.25
N ASN A 212 -13.61 -10.08 5.32
CA ASN A 212 -13.93 -11.53 5.21
C ASN A 212 -14.38 -12.01 3.83
N SER A 213 -14.29 -11.17 2.79
CA SER A 213 -14.59 -11.63 1.44
C SER A 213 -13.50 -12.58 0.94
N THR A 214 -13.91 -13.70 0.35
CA THR A 214 -12.99 -14.69 -0.23
C THR A 214 -13.47 -15.14 -1.60
N GLU A 215 -12.54 -15.58 -2.43
CA GLU A 215 -12.80 -16.13 -3.75
C GLU A 215 -12.02 -17.42 -3.95
N GLN A 216 -12.59 -18.40 -4.66
CA GLN A 216 -11.93 -19.64 -4.99
C GLN A 216 -12.21 -20.03 -6.43
N TYR A 217 -11.16 -20.42 -7.13
CA TYR A 217 -11.20 -20.89 -8.50
C TYR A 217 -10.88 -22.38 -8.48
N PHE A 218 -11.75 -23.19 -9.07
CA PHE A 218 -11.57 -24.65 -9.12
C PHE A 218 -11.10 -25.09 -10.51
N SER A 219 -10.31 -26.16 -10.58
CA SER A 219 -9.77 -26.71 -11.84
C SER A 219 -10.86 -27.24 -12.80
N ASN A 220 -12.04 -27.54 -12.29
CA ASN A 220 -13.22 -27.86 -13.11
C ASN A 220 -13.94 -26.61 -13.67
N HIS A 221 -13.28 -25.44 -13.63
CA HIS A 221 -13.77 -24.17 -14.16
C HIS A 221 -15.01 -23.60 -13.44
N THR A 222 -15.29 -24.07 -12.21
CA THR A 222 -16.24 -23.42 -11.32
C THR A 222 -15.56 -22.39 -10.42
N TRP A 223 -16.32 -21.39 -9.99
CA TRP A 223 -15.86 -20.31 -9.12
C TRP A 223 -16.86 -20.10 -7.98
N THR A 224 -16.34 -19.76 -6.80
CA THR A 224 -17.14 -19.35 -5.67
C THR A 224 -16.58 -18.08 -5.04
N ALA A 225 -17.46 -17.22 -4.54
CA ALA A 225 -17.08 -16.11 -3.69
C ALA A 225 -17.98 -16.03 -2.47
N ILE A 226 -17.39 -15.68 -1.33
CA ILE A 226 -18.11 -15.36 -0.11
C ILE A 226 -17.98 -13.86 0.08
N THR A 227 -19.11 -13.15 0.17
CA THR A 227 -19.13 -11.71 0.41
C THR A 227 -18.87 -11.40 1.90
N ASN A 228 -18.68 -10.13 2.23
CA ASN A 228 -18.58 -9.67 3.62
C ASN A 228 -19.81 -10.03 4.48
N SER A 229 -20.99 -10.14 3.85
CA SER A 229 -22.24 -10.56 4.50
C SER A 229 -22.37 -12.09 4.65
N GLY A 230 -21.38 -12.86 4.21
CA GLY A 230 -21.40 -14.33 4.25
C GLY A 230 -22.21 -14.99 3.14
N VAL A 231 -22.76 -14.20 2.20
CA VAL A 231 -23.49 -14.74 1.06
C VAL A 231 -22.51 -15.43 0.11
N THR A 232 -22.80 -16.67 -0.24
CA THR A 232 -22.03 -17.41 -1.24
C THR A 232 -22.60 -17.15 -2.62
N GLN A 233 -21.77 -16.63 -3.50
CA GLN A 233 -22.01 -16.55 -4.94
C GLN A 233 -21.26 -17.69 -5.63
N THR A 234 -21.86 -18.22 -6.69
CA THR A 234 -21.29 -19.30 -7.50
C THR A 234 -21.37 -18.95 -8.97
N GLY A 235 -20.45 -19.51 -9.74
CA GLY A 235 -20.35 -19.23 -11.16
C GLY A 235 -19.33 -20.12 -11.86
N THR A 236 -18.98 -19.73 -13.07
CA THR A 236 -17.90 -20.33 -13.85
C THR A 236 -16.79 -19.32 -14.10
N TRP A 237 -15.62 -19.79 -14.48
CA TRP A 237 -14.53 -18.92 -14.91
C TRP A 237 -13.79 -19.49 -16.12
N THR A 238 -13.12 -18.61 -16.86
CA THR A 238 -12.24 -18.96 -17.97
C THR A 238 -10.96 -18.14 -17.90
N LEU A 239 -9.87 -18.67 -18.45
CA LEU A 239 -8.57 -18.00 -18.53
C LEU A 239 -8.14 -17.86 -19.99
N ASN A 240 -7.76 -16.65 -20.37
CA ASN A 240 -7.11 -16.37 -21.65
C ASN A 240 -5.85 -15.53 -21.41
N GLY A 241 -4.68 -16.17 -21.52
CA GLY A 241 -3.41 -15.57 -21.13
C GLY A 241 -3.40 -15.27 -19.63
N ASN A 242 -3.34 -13.99 -19.27
CA ASN A 242 -3.44 -13.53 -17.88
C ASN A 242 -4.81 -12.90 -17.55
N LYS A 243 -5.81 -13.05 -18.42
CA LYS A 243 -7.14 -12.52 -18.20
C LYS A 243 -8.08 -13.62 -17.70
N VAL A 244 -8.66 -13.43 -16.52
CA VAL A 244 -9.68 -14.30 -15.95
C VAL A 244 -11.04 -13.64 -16.11
N THR A 245 -11.96 -14.35 -16.74
CA THR A 245 -13.36 -13.94 -16.82
C THR A 245 -14.19 -14.82 -15.89
N VAL A 246 -14.86 -14.19 -14.92
CA VAL A 246 -15.82 -14.84 -14.02
C VAL A 246 -17.23 -14.54 -14.50
N THR A 247 -18.09 -15.56 -14.56
CA THR A 247 -19.50 -15.43 -14.93
C THR A 247 -20.36 -15.96 -13.80
N ALA A 248 -21.22 -15.11 -13.24
CA ALA A 248 -22.17 -15.43 -12.17
C ALA A 248 -23.57 -14.97 -12.57
N GLY A 249 -24.48 -15.93 -12.79
CA GLY A 249 -25.80 -15.64 -13.35
C GLY A 249 -25.71 -15.00 -14.74
N THR A 250 -26.34 -13.84 -14.93
CA THR A 250 -26.30 -13.06 -16.18
C THR A 250 -25.12 -12.10 -16.27
N THR A 251 -24.29 -12.02 -15.23
CA THR A 251 -23.21 -11.04 -15.12
C THR A 251 -21.88 -11.70 -15.40
N SER A 252 -21.03 -11.03 -16.18
CA SER A 252 -19.66 -11.48 -16.44
C SER A 252 -18.68 -10.33 -16.23
N LEU A 253 -17.53 -10.63 -15.61
CA LEU A 253 -16.48 -9.66 -15.34
C LEU A 253 -15.11 -10.25 -15.69
N THR A 254 -14.29 -9.45 -16.38
CA THR A 254 -12.93 -9.84 -16.75
C THR A 254 -11.91 -9.04 -15.95
N HIS A 255 -10.94 -9.75 -15.40
CA HIS A 255 -9.81 -9.20 -14.66
C HIS A 255 -8.51 -9.61 -15.33
N THR A 256 -7.55 -8.69 -15.38
CA THR A 256 -6.14 -9.05 -15.61
C THR A 256 -5.55 -9.50 -14.27
N ILE A 257 -5.01 -10.72 -14.21
CA ILE A 257 -4.45 -11.32 -13.00
C ILE A 257 -2.94 -11.41 -13.10
N THR A 258 -2.26 -11.06 -12.01
CA THR A 258 -0.85 -11.38 -11.78
C THR A 258 -0.75 -12.13 -10.46
N ILE A 259 -0.07 -13.27 -10.44
CA ILE A 259 0.23 -13.99 -9.19
C ILE A 259 1.73 -13.94 -8.95
N LEU A 260 2.12 -13.27 -7.88
CA LEU A 260 3.50 -13.02 -7.51
C LEU A 260 4.12 -14.29 -6.91
N ARG A 261 5.42 -14.48 -7.07
CA ARG A 261 6.17 -15.57 -6.42
C ARG A 261 6.02 -15.60 -4.90
N THR A 262 5.71 -14.46 -4.29
CA THR A 262 5.40 -14.34 -2.86
C THR A 262 4.06 -14.99 -2.47
N GLY A 263 3.29 -15.48 -3.44
CA GLY A 263 1.97 -16.09 -3.22
C GLY A 263 0.82 -15.07 -3.17
N GLN A 264 1.08 -13.78 -3.38
CA GLN A 264 0.04 -12.74 -3.48
C GLN A 264 -0.55 -12.72 -4.90
N MET A 265 -1.88 -12.65 -5.00
CA MET A 265 -2.58 -12.41 -6.25
C MET A 265 -2.97 -10.94 -6.36
N GLU A 266 -2.80 -10.38 -7.55
CA GLU A 266 -3.19 -9.03 -7.92
C GLU A 266 -4.19 -9.11 -9.08
N GLN A 267 -5.31 -8.41 -8.97
CA GLN A 267 -6.36 -8.35 -9.99
C GLN A 267 -6.60 -6.90 -10.40
N LEU A 268 -6.70 -6.67 -11.71
CA LEU A 268 -7.06 -5.38 -12.30
C LEU A 268 -8.31 -5.54 -13.17
N ALA A 269 -9.38 -4.86 -12.79
CA ALA A 269 -10.55 -4.65 -13.65
C ALA A 269 -10.43 -3.30 -14.35
N ASP A 270 -10.55 -3.32 -15.68
CA ASP A 270 -10.62 -2.10 -16.48
C ASP A 270 -11.85 -1.25 -16.12
N PRO A 271 -11.85 0.07 -16.40
CA PRO A 271 -13.00 0.93 -16.13
C PRO A 271 -14.28 0.37 -16.76
N PHE A 272 -15.34 0.25 -15.96
CA PHE A 272 -16.65 -0.09 -16.51
C PHE A 272 -17.17 1.10 -17.31
N ALA A 273 -17.62 0.89 -18.55
CA ALA A 273 -18.15 1.94 -19.41
C ALA A 273 -19.33 2.72 -18.78
N SER A 274 -20.04 2.11 -17.83
CA SER A 274 -21.15 2.71 -17.08
C SER A 274 -20.74 3.34 -15.73
N SER A 275 -19.46 3.23 -15.34
CA SER A 275 -18.97 3.79 -14.08
C SER A 275 -18.03 4.96 -14.34
N THR A 276 -18.16 6.03 -13.57
CA THR A 276 -17.17 7.12 -13.54
C THR A 276 -15.83 6.72 -12.90
N ARG A 277 -15.68 5.44 -12.51
CA ARG A 277 -14.52 4.94 -11.77
C ARG A 277 -13.45 4.49 -12.74
N GLY A 278 -12.24 5.00 -12.56
CA GLY A 278 -11.08 4.66 -13.38
C GLY A 278 -10.51 3.26 -13.11
N GLY A 279 -11.32 2.21 -13.16
CA GLY A 279 -10.88 0.84 -12.89
C GLY A 279 -10.73 0.51 -11.40
N VAL A 280 -10.69 -0.80 -11.12
CA VAL A 280 -10.58 -1.35 -9.76
C VAL A 280 -9.37 -2.27 -9.71
N TYR A 281 -8.55 -2.09 -8.70
CA TYR A 281 -7.41 -2.96 -8.44
C TYR A 281 -7.52 -3.59 -7.07
N SER A 282 -7.30 -4.89 -7.00
CA SER A 282 -7.44 -5.68 -5.78
C SER A 282 -6.22 -6.54 -5.56
N LYS A 283 -5.84 -6.70 -4.29
CA LYS A 283 -4.81 -7.65 -3.86
C LYS A 283 -5.42 -8.70 -2.98
N PHE A 284 -4.90 -9.90 -3.07
CA PHE A 284 -5.35 -11.05 -2.33
C PHE A 284 -4.17 -11.82 -1.76
N VAL A 285 -4.39 -12.42 -0.60
CA VAL A 285 -3.49 -13.39 0.02
C VAL A 285 -4.20 -14.74 0.13
N PRO A 286 -3.46 -15.85 0.23
CA PRO A 286 -4.06 -17.14 0.52
C PRO A 286 -4.89 -17.11 1.81
N ALA A 287 -6.10 -17.66 1.75
CA ALA A 287 -6.98 -17.86 2.88
C ALA A 287 -6.72 -19.27 3.43
N ASN A 288 -6.01 -19.34 4.55
CA ASN A 288 -5.82 -20.59 5.30
C ASN A 288 -7.14 -21.07 5.93
#